data_AF-A0AA45JIM6-F1
#
_entry.id   AF-A0AA45JIM6-F1
#
_cell.length_a   1.000
_cell.length_b   1.000
_cell.length_c   1.000
_cell.angle_alpha   90.00
_cell.angle_beta   90.00
_cell.angle_gamma   90.00
#
_symmetry.space_group_name_H-M   'P 1'
#
loop_
_entity.id
_entity.type
_entity.pdbx_description
1 polymer ?
#
loop_
_entity_poly.entity_id
_entity_poly.type
_entity_poly.pdbx_seq_one_letter_code
_entity_poly.pdbx_strand_id
1 'polypeptide(L)'
;MGMSAREWKTVAEGTVELLGDNWHLVGKGRRLYLVPAPIGWWYQYVYYENTSTGQLKAYTEFLGQQLTRTAYGDHGTQARNIFIRDRTRPDNPVILRVDAQTTAEWASEVDEKVFAPYQGAAVTDKWAAELADADREEQRWAARPDPDAPTDEQYAVRYGVIQAMCGAKPRDELVAAIDWAIAHVRPEPQWRLTDRDPIAYLQAIRDTVAAGDRTGFEQVVLTNRHDELLGVGVPENLIGPVDFPEPLTPWWNE
;
A
#
# COMPACT_ATOMS: atom_id res chain seq x y z
N MET A 1 20.46 -17.61 13.19
CA MET A 1 19.34 -18.53 12.89
C MET A 1 18.08 -17.72 12.98
N GLY A 2 17.29 -17.68 11.91
CA GLY A 2 16.03 -16.95 11.90
C GLY A 2 14.93 -17.69 12.66
N MET A 3 13.88 -16.94 12.98
CA MET A 3 12.78 -17.35 13.85
C MET A 3 11.79 -18.25 13.11
N SER A 4 11.33 -19.33 13.75
CA SER A 4 10.23 -20.16 13.24
C SER A 4 8.91 -19.39 13.25
N ALA A 5 7.93 -19.86 12.48
CA ALA A 5 6.60 -19.23 12.44
C ALA A 5 5.89 -19.23 13.82
N ARG A 6 6.17 -20.23 14.66
CA ARG A 6 5.61 -20.31 16.02
C ARG A 6 6.26 -19.30 16.94
N GLU A 7 7.58 -19.16 16.89
CA GLU A 7 8.30 -18.16 17.67
C GLU A 7 7.92 -16.73 17.22
N TRP A 8 7.77 -16.50 15.92
CA TRP A 8 7.30 -15.21 15.40
C TRP A 8 5.91 -14.88 15.91
N LYS A 9 4.99 -15.85 15.87
CA LYS A 9 3.66 -15.67 16.42
C LYS A 9 3.70 -15.23 17.89
N THR A 10 4.51 -15.88 18.73
CA THR A 10 4.65 -15.50 20.14
C THR A 10 5.22 -14.10 20.32
N VAL A 11 6.21 -13.70 19.51
CA VAL A 11 6.75 -12.33 19.53
C VAL A 11 5.69 -11.31 19.10
N ALA A 12 4.96 -11.59 18.03
CA ALA A 12 3.94 -10.70 17.49
C ALA A 12 2.74 -10.54 18.46
N GLU A 13 2.30 -11.61 19.11
CA GLU A 13 1.25 -11.57 20.14
C GLU A 13 1.68 -10.67 21.31
N GLY A 14 2.88 -10.90 21.88
CA GLY A 14 3.39 -10.03 22.95
C GLY A 14 3.65 -8.59 22.50
N THR A 15 3.95 -8.38 21.22
CA THR A 15 4.11 -7.02 20.65
C THR A 15 2.79 -6.27 20.65
N VAL A 16 1.70 -6.92 20.20
CA VAL A 16 0.36 -6.31 20.20
C VAL A 16 -0.09 -5.95 21.62
N GLU A 17 0.16 -6.83 22.60
CA GLU A 17 -0.13 -6.55 24.01
C GLU A 17 0.57 -5.28 24.52
N LEU A 18 1.79 -5.00 24.04
CA LEU A 18 2.56 -3.80 24.41
C LEU A 18 2.13 -2.55 23.65
N LEU A 19 1.77 -2.67 22.37
CA LEU A 19 1.36 -1.55 21.52
C LEU A 19 -0.07 -1.09 21.79
N GLY A 20 -0.93 -1.99 22.31
CA GLY A 20 -2.31 -1.70 22.69
C GLY A 20 -3.32 -1.88 21.56
N ASP A 21 -4.55 -1.42 21.83
CA ASP A 21 -5.76 -1.80 21.07
C ASP A 21 -5.80 -1.38 19.60
N ASN A 22 -4.93 -0.46 19.18
CA ASN A 22 -4.86 0.01 17.79
C ASN A 22 -3.99 -0.90 16.90
N TRP A 23 -3.33 -1.92 17.46
CA TRP A 23 -2.47 -2.83 16.72
C TRP A 23 -3.06 -4.23 16.70
N HIS A 24 -3.03 -4.86 15.53
CA HIS A 24 -3.65 -6.16 15.32
C HIS A 24 -2.75 -7.14 14.59
N LEU A 25 -3.02 -8.42 14.80
CA LEU A 25 -2.41 -9.51 14.04
C LEU A 25 -3.29 -9.88 12.86
N VAL A 26 -2.70 -9.81 11.66
CA VAL A 26 -3.36 -10.19 10.40
C VAL A 26 -2.58 -11.33 9.74
N GLY A 27 -3.30 -12.30 9.18
CA GLY A 27 -2.69 -13.44 8.49
C GLY A 27 -2.26 -14.58 9.42
N LYS A 28 -1.37 -15.45 8.94
CA LYS A 28 -0.97 -16.68 9.66
C LYS A 28 0.40 -17.22 9.26
N GLY A 29 1.00 -17.98 10.17
CA GLY A 29 2.27 -18.67 9.93
C GLY A 29 3.41 -17.70 9.63
N ARG A 30 4.06 -17.86 8.47
CA ARG A 30 5.15 -16.95 8.04
C ARG A 30 4.65 -15.62 7.45
N ARG A 31 3.34 -15.51 7.20
CA ARG A 31 2.66 -14.31 6.69
C ARG A 31 1.77 -13.74 7.79
N LEU A 32 2.32 -13.61 8.99
CA LEU A 32 1.66 -12.97 10.12
C LEU A 32 2.22 -11.55 10.23
N TYR A 33 1.33 -10.58 10.20
CA TYR A 33 1.64 -9.16 10.10
C TYR A 33 1.11 -8.42 11.34
N LEU A 34 1.86 -7.44 11.81
CA LEU A 34 1.43 -6.43 12.77
C LEU A 34 0.86 -5.26 11.97
N VAL A 35 -0.40 -4.92 12.18
CA VAL A 35 -1.15 -3.95 11.37
C VAL A 35 -1.78 -2.91 12.29
N PRO A 36 -1.47 -1.61 12.14
CA PRO A 36 -2.22 -0.55 12.80
C PRO A 36 -3.62 -0.43 12.18
N ALA A 37 -4.62 -0.17 13.01
CA ALA A 37 -6.01 0.06 12.62
C ALA A 37 -6.54 1.41 13.15
N PRO A 38 -7.56 2.00 12.50
CA PRO A 38 -8.25 1.50 11.31
C PRO A 38 -7.40 1.62 10.03
N ILE A 39 -7.53 0.65 9.12
CA ILE A 39 -6.82 0.68 7.83
C ILE A 39 -7.51 1.69 6.91
N GLY A 40 -6.77 2.66 6.37
CA GLY A 40 -7.26 3.70 5.46
C GLY A 40 -7.02 3.37 3.98
N TRP A 41 -6.55 4.35 3.22
CA TRP A 41 -6.15 4.22 1.81
C TRP A 41 -4.82 3.49 1.60
N TRP A 42 -4.02 3.35 2.65
CA TRP A 42 -2.77 2.59 2.61
C TRP A 42 -2.85 1.42 3.59
N TYR A 43 -2.49 0.24 3.11
CA TYR A 43 -2.23 -0.92 3.94
C TYR A 43 -0.83 -0.82 4.52
N GLN A 44 -0.78 -0.58 5.82
CA GLN A 44 0.45 -0.42 6.58
C GLN A 44 0.67 -1.66 7.42
N TYR A 45 1.87 -2.23 7.38
CA TYR A 45 2.13 -3.43 8.15
C TYR A 45 3.61 -3.64 8.45
N VAL A 46 3.86 -4.31 9.57
CA VAL A 46 5.17 -4.80 9.99
C VAL A 46 5.19 -6.32 9.94
N TYR A 47 6.27 -6.91 9.43
CA TYR A 47 6.51 -8.35 9.56
C TYR A 47 7.98 -8.70 9.74
N TYR A 48 8.17 -9.95 10.14
CA TYR A 48 9.47 -10.58 10.26
C TYR A 48 9.84 -11.35 8.99
N GLU A 49 10.87 -10.89 8.29
CA GLU A 49 11.48 -11.63 7.20
C GLU A 49 12.53 -12.60 7.75
N ASN A 50 12.31 -13.89 7.46
CA ASN A 50 13.18 -14.97 7.92
C ASN A 50 14.43 -15.09 7.02
N THR A 51 15.38 -14.18 7.22
CA THR A 51 16.72 -14.24 6.62
C THR A 51 17.72 -14.92 7.56
N SER A 52 18.96 -15.12 7.12
CA SER A 52 20.04 -15.70 7.97
C SER A 52 20.27 -14.93 9.27
N THR A 53 20.00 -13.62 9.25
CA THR A 53 20.08 -12.70 10.39
C THR A 53 18.72 -12.38 11.01
N GLY A 54 17.61 -12.60 10.30
CA GLY A 54 16.29 -12.15 10.69
C GLY A 54 16.16 -10.62 10.56
N GLN A 55 15.06 -10.14 10.00
CA GLN A 55 14.87 -8.70 9.82
C GLN A 55 13.40 -8.31 10.00
N LEU A 56 13.15 -7.24 10.75
CA LEU A 56 11.84 -6.57 10.75
C LEU A 56 11.75 -5.67 9.52
N LYS A 57 10.62 -5.74 8.83
CA LYS A 57 10.29 -4.89 7.69
C LYS A 57 8.95 -4.22 7.92
N ALA A 58 8.84 -2.98 7.46
CA ALA A 58 7.63 -2.19 7.46
C ALA A 58 7.32 -1.79 6.01
N TYR A 59 6.05 -1.84 5.65
CA TYR A 59 5.57 -1.53 4.31
C TYR A 59 4.33 -0.68 4.37
N THR A 60 4.18 0.15 3.34
CA THR A 60 3.00 0.99 3.07
C THR A 60 2.61 0.72 1.62
N GLU A 61 1.42 0.16 1.40
CA GLU A 61 0.88 -0.18 0.07
C GLU A 61 -0.42 0.57 -0.18
N PHE A 62 -0.53 1.27 -1.29
CA PHE A 62 -1.74 1.96 -1.71
C PHE A 62 -2.84 0.96 -2.10
N LEU A 63 -4.04 1.15 -1.56
CA LEU A 63 -5.17 0.23 -1.73
C LEU A 63 -6.09 0.57 -2.93
N GLY A 64 -5.73 1.56 -3.73
CA GLY A 64 -6.34 1.77 -5.05
C GLY A 64 -5.84 0.81 -6.13
N GLN A 65 -5.03 -0.19 -5.78
CA GLN A 65 -4.48 -1.20 -6.68
C GLN A 65 -4.45 -2.58 -6.02
N GLN A 66 -4.10 -3.62 -6.77
CA GLN A 66 -3.92 -4.97 -6.23
C GLN A 66 -2.74 -5.02 -5.25
N LEU A 67 -2.93 -5.70 -4.11
CA LEU A 67 -1.85 -5.90 -3.15
C LEU A 67 -0.86 -6.92 -3.69
N THR A 68 0.43 -6.66 -3.46
CA THR A 68 1.51 -7.51 -3.99
C THR A 68 2.34 -8.12 -2.86
N ARG A 69 3.04 -9.23 -3.14
CA ARG A 69 3.92 -9.91 -2.17
C ARG A 69 5.06 -9.03 -1.67
N THR A 70 5.39 -8.02 -2.45
CA THR A 70 6.48 -7.09 -2.21
C THR A 70 6.03 -5.76 -2.77
N ALA A 71 5.88 -4.76 -1.90
CA ALA A 71 5.58 -3.38 -2.29
C ALA A 71 6.72 -2.70 -3.08
N TYR A 72 7.21 -3.32 -4.16
CA TYR A 72 8.05 -2.63 -5.13
C TYR A 72 7.19 -1.55 -5.78
N GLY A 73 7.74 -0.36 -6.05
CA GLY A 73 7.00 0.71 -6.73
C GLY A 73 5.89 1.38 -5.92
N ASP A 74 5.42 0.77 -4.84
CA ASP A 74 4.85 1.49 -3.73
C ASP A 74 5.93 1.94 -2.75
N HIS A 75 5.53 2.76 -1.79
CA HIS A 75 6.40 3.32 -0.78
C HIS A 75 7.32 2.29 -0.07
N GLY A 76 7.09 0.98 -0.19
CA GLY A 76 8.16 -0.03 -0.07
C GLY A 76 8.74 -0.11 1.34
N THR A 77 9.89 -0.78 1.51
CA THR A 77 10.53 -0.86 2.84
C THR A 77 11.08 0.51 3.27
N GLN A 78 10.25 1.36 3.87
CA GLN A 78 10.62 2.74 4.26
C GLN A 78 11.44 2.80 5.56
N ALA A 79 11.44 1.71 6.34
CA ALA A 79 12.10 1.66 7.63
C ALA A 79 13.58 1.24 7.59
N ARG A 80 14.25 1.26 6.43
CA ARG A 80 15.67 0.84 6.29
C ARG A 80 16.65 1.60 7.20
N ASN A 81 16.28 2.80 7.64
CA ASN A 81 17.07 3.65 8.52
C ASN A 81 16.57 3.69 9.97
N ILE A 82 15.52 2.92 10.30
CA ILE A 82 15.02 2.81 11.68
C ILE A 82 15.70 1.62 12.34
N PHE A 83 16.63 1.91 13.23
CA PHE A 83 17.39 0.92 13.98
C PHE A 83 16.99 0.97 15.45
N ILE A 84 16.61 -0.15 16.05
CA ILE A 84 16.57 -0.21 17.51
C ILE A 84 18.01 -0.27 17.99
N ARG A 85 18.41 0.71 18.80
CA ARG A 85 19.74 0.70 19.41
C ARG A 85 19.74 -0.28 20.57
N ASP A 86 20.76 -1.12 20.65
CA ASP A 86 21.02 -1.87 21.87
C ASP A 86 21.41 -0.87 22.97
N ARG A 87 20.50 -0.63 23.93
CA ARG A 87 20.74 0.30 25.04
C ARG A 87 21.92 -0.11 25.93
N THR A 88 22.36 -1.37 25.85
CA THR A 88 23.53 -1.88 26.57
C THR A 88 24.85 -1.72 25.78
N ARG A 89 24.77 -1.36 24.49
CA ARG A 89 25.91 -1.16 23.59
C ARG A 89 25.70 0.09 22.71
N PRO A 90 25.86 1.31 23.27
CA PRO A 90 25.57 2.56 22.54
C PRO A 90 26.40 2.77 21.27
N ASP A 91 27.56 2.12 21.16
CA ASP A 91 28.44 2.18 19.98
C ASP A 91 28.08 1.16 18.88
N ASN A 92 27.11 0.27 19.13
CA ASN A 92 26.67 -0.74 18.17
C ASN A 92 25.24 -0.44 17.70
N PRO A 93 25.03 0.03 16.46
CA PRO A 93 23.72 0.44 15.97
C PRO A 93 22.76 -0.72 15.66
N VAL A 94 23.16 -1.98 15.92
CA VAL A 94 22.45 -3.17 15.43
C VAL A 94 21.72 -3.89 16.57
N ILE A 95 20.42 -4.13 16.36
CA ILE A 95 19.54 -4.94 17.21
C ILE A 95 20.14 -6.34 17.42
N LEU A 96 20.35 -6.74 18.67
CA LEU A 96 20.94 -8.04 19.02
C LEU A 96 19.92 -9.14 19.37
N ARG A 97 18.62 -8.86 19.35
CA ARG A 97 17.56 -9.87 19.43
C ARG A 97 16.21 -9.31 18.99
N VAL A 98 15.46 -10.08 18.20
CA VAL A 98 14.04 -9.78 17.90
C VAL A 98 13.20 -10.46 18.99
N ASP A 99 12.53 -9.64 19.81
CA ASP A 99 11.56 -10.05 20.83
C ASP A 99 10.38 -9.07 20.88
N ALA A 100 9.39 -9.31 21.75
CA ALA A 100 8.17 -8.51 21.81
C ALA A 100 8.44 -7.04 22.17
N GLN A 101 9.30 -6.77 23.16
CA GLN A 101 9.61 -5.42 23.62
C GLN A 101 10.32 -4.62 22.53
N THR A 102 11.37 -5.20 21.95
CA THR A 102 12.12 -4.56 20.86
C THR A 102 11.23 -4.35 19.64
N THR A 103 10.43 -5.34 19.26
CA THR A 103 9.52 -5.21 18.11
C THR A 103 8.46 -4.13 18.34
N ALA A 104 7.93 -3.99 19.57
CA ALA A 104 7.03 -2.90 19.94
C ALA A 104 7.71 -1.52 19.83
N GLU A 105 8.89 -1.35 20.43
CA GLU A 105 9.64 -0.08 20.35
C GLU A 105 9.91 0.34 18.89
N TRP A 106 10.30 -0.62 18.05
CA TRP A 106 10.53 -0.37 16.63
C TRP A 106 9.25 -0.05 15.88
N ALA A 107 8.18 -0.81 16.10
CA ALA A 107 6.90 -0.61 15.46
C ALA A 107 6.33 0.77 15.80
N SER A 108 6.47 1.24 17.04
CA SER A 108 6.08 2.61 17.42
C SER A 108 6.90 3.67 16.69
N GLU A 109 8.22 3.49 16.54
CA GLU A 109 9.04 4.43 15.77
C GLU A 109 8.68 4.44 14.27
N VAL A 110 8.39 3.26 13.71
CA VAL A 110 7.89 3.14 12.34
C VAL A 110 6.54 3.85 12.22
N ASP A 111 5.64 3.67 13.19
CA ASP A 111 4.34 4.30 13.16
C ASP A 111 4.48 5.83 13.09
N GLU A 112 5.27 6.40 13.99
CA GLU A 112 5.48 7.85 14.08
C GLU A 112 6.19 8.43 12.83
N LYS A 113 7.22 7.74 12.32
CA LYS A 113 8.12 8.31 11.30
C LYS A 113 7.76 7.92 9.87
N VAL A 114 7.12 6.78 9.70
CA VAL A 114 6.84 6.15 8.40
C VAL A 114 5.34 6.11 8.14
N PHE A 115 4.54 5.66 9.10
CA PHE A 115 3.11 5.44 8.85
C PHE A 115 2.25 6.67 9.07
N ALA A 116 2.56 7.52 10.04
CA ALA A 116 1.78 8.69 10.42
C ALA A 116 1.40 9.60 9.22
N PRO A 117 2.28 9.80 8.21
CA PRO A 117 1.90 10.61 7.05
C PRO A 117 0.77 10.01 6.18
N TYR A 118 0.43 8.73 6.31
CA TYR A 118 -0.62 8.06 5.53
C TYR A 118 -1.84 7.66 6.38
N GLN A 119 -2.00 8.26 7.56
CA GLN A 119 -3.08 7.98 8.50
C GLN A 119 -3.92 9.23 8.80
N GLY A 120 -5.20 9.02 9.12
CA GLY A 120 -6.10 10.08 9.58
C GLY A 120 -6.15 11.29 8.66
N ALA A 121 -6.18 12.50 9.25
CA ALA A 121 -6.26 13.74 8.49
C ALA A 121 -4.99 14.06 7.66
N ALA A 122 -3.84 13.47 7.97
CA ALA A 122 -2.59 13.69 7.23
C ALA A 122 -2.63 13.11 5.81
N VAL A 123 -3.56 12.17 5.54
CA VAL A 123 -3.80 11.60 4.21
C VAL A 123 -4.12 12.67 3.17
N THR A 124 -4.85 13.73 3.54
CA THR A 124 -5.26 14.78 2.60
C THR A 124 -4.05 15.43 1.92
N ASP A 125 -2.96 15.64 2.66
CA ASP A 125 -1.73 16.25 2.15
C ASP A 125 -0.92 15.30 1.25
N LYS A 126 -1.25 14.00 1.23
CA LYS A 126 -0.54 13.00 0.41
C LYS A 126 -0.94 13.04 -1.04
N TRP A 127 -2.20 13.33 -1.35
CA TRP A 127 -2.70 13.23 -2.72
C TRP A 127 -1.94 14.07 -3.74
N ALA A 128 -1.48 15.26 -3.36
CA ALA A 128 -0.64 16.09 -4.23
C ALA A 128 0.73 15.44 -4.52
N ALA A 129 1.35 14.81 -3.52
CA ALA A 129 2.62 14.11 -3.70
C ALA A 129 2.45 12.82 -4.53
N GLU A 130 1.34 12.11 -4.31
CA GLU A 130 0.95 10.90 -5.02
C GLU A 130 0.67 11.17 -6.50
N LEU A 131 -0.01 12.28 -6.81
CA LEU A 131 -0.23 12.72 -8.18
C LEU A 131 1.09 13.09 -8.88
N ALA A 132 1.94 13.86 -8.20
CA ALA A 132 3.24 14.25 -8.74
C ALA A 132 4.17 13.05 -8.98
N ASP A 133 4.07 12.00 -8.16
CA ASP A 133 4.82 10.76 -8.35
C ASP A 133 4.31 9.97 -9.55
N ALA A 134 2.98 9.84 -9.69
CA ALA A 134 2.34 9.21 -10.84
C ALA A 134 2.73 9.89 -12.16
N ASP A 135 2.70 11.23 -12.22
CA ASP A 135 3.13 11.99 -13.40
C ASP A 135 4.62 11.77 -13.73
N ARG A 136 5.47 11.72 -12.69
CA ARG A 136 6.91 11.53 -12.87
C ARG A 136 7.22 10.14 -13.43
N GLU A 137 6.53 9.11 -12.96
CA GLU A 137 6.70 7.75 -13.46
C GLU A 137 6.18 7.62 -14.90
N GLU A 138 5.04 8.23 -15.24
CA GLU A 138 4.56 8.27 -16.64
C GLU A 138 5.58 8.93 -17.57
N GLN A 139 6.13 10.10 -17.20
CA GLN A 139 7.19 10.76 -17.98
C GLN A 139 8.43 9.89 -18.14
N ARG A 140 8.83 9.18 -17.08
CA ARG A 140 9.97 8.27 -17.10
C ARG A 140 9.75 7.08 -18.04
N TRP A 141 8.53 6.57 -18.11
CA TRP A 141 8.14 5.50 -19.03
C TRP A 141 8.07 5.99 -20.48
N ALA A 142 7.43 7.14 -20.72
CA ALA A 142 7.38 7.77 -22.04
C ALA A 142 8.77 8.09 -22.61
N ALA A 143 9.77 8.33 -21.74
CA ALA A 143 11.16 8.58 -22.13
C ALA A 143 11.99 7.32 -22.40
N ARG A 144 11.44 6.10 -22.30
CA ARG A 144 12.17 4.87 -22.58
C ARG A 144 12.43 4.68 -24.08
N PRO A 145 13.47 3.90 -24.45
CA PRO A 145 13.78 3.62 -25.87
C PRO A 145 12.64 2.92 -26.63
N ASP A 146 11.81 2.16 -25.92
CA ASP A 146 10.60 1.54 -26.41
C ASP A 146 9.42 2.06 -25.57
N PRO A 147 8.75 3.13 -26.01
CA PRO A 147 7.63 3.74 -25.28
C PRO A 147 6.40 2.82 -25.17
N ASP A 148 6.28 1.84 -26.08
CA ASP A 148 5.17 0.88 -26.10
C ASP A 148 5.48 -0.37 -25.26
N ALA A 149 6.66 -0.43 -24.63
CA ALA A 149 7.02 -1.54 -23.76
C ALA A 149 6.09 -1.59 -22.54
N PRO A 150 5.63 -2.79 -22.14
CA PRO A 150 4.76 -2.93 -20.98
C PRO A 150 5.40 -2.37 -19.70
N THR A 151 4.58 -1.70 -18.91
CA THR A 151 4.89 -1.16 -17.59
C THR A 151 4.54 -2.17 -16.50
N ASP A 152 5.29 -2.20 -15.39
CA ASP A 152 4.94 -3.09 -14.27
C ASP A 152 3.53 -2.72 -13.77
N GLU A 153 2.72 -3.75 -13.51
CA GLU A 153 1.28 -3.67 -13.22
C GLU A 153 0.92 -2.54 -12.25
N GLN A 154 1.61 -2.50 -11.11
CA GLN A 154 1.39 -1.53 -10.04
C GLN A 154 1.52 -0.08 -10.51
N TYR A 155 2.47 0.24 -11.40
CA TYR A 155 2.67 1.62 -11.83
C TYR A 155 1.54 2.07 -12.75
N ALA A 156 1.14 1.23 -13.71
CA ALA A 156 0.09 1.57 -14.65
C ALA A 156 -1.29 1.64 -13.95
N VAL A 157 -1.59 0.68 -13.07
CA VAL A 157 -2.84 0.70 -12.29
C VAL A 157 -2.88 1.93 -11.39
N ARG A 158 -1.82 2.20 -10.62
CA ARG A 158 -1.73 3.37 -9.74
C ARG A 158 -1.89 4.67 -10.51
N TYR A 159 -1.23 4.83 -11.66
CA TYR A 159 -1.36 6.03 -12.50
C TYR A 159 -2.82 6.26 -12.88
N GLY A 160 -3.49 5.28 -13.51
CA GLY A 160 -4.88 5.44 -13.94
C GLY A 160 -5.85 5.75 -12.80
N VAL A 161 -5.68 5.06 -11.66
CA VAL A 161 -6.54 5.24 -10.48
C VAL A 161 -6.32 6.61 -9.83
N ILE A 162 -5.06 7.01 -9.57
CA ILE A 162 -4.75 8.30 -8.92
C ILE A 162 -5.21 9.48 -9.78
N GLN A 163 -4.98 9.44 -11.10
CA GLN A 163 -5.41 10.49 -12.01
C GLN A 163 -6.93 10.68 -11.94
N ALA A 164 -7.70 9.58 -11.93
CA ALA A 164 -9.15 9.60 -11.83
C ALA A 164 -9.65 10.03 -10.43
N MET A 165 -9.04 9.51 -9.35
CA MET A 165 -9.40 9.88 -7.98
C MET A 165 -9.24 11.37 -7.74
N CYS A 166 -8.09 11.92 -8.11
CA CYS A 166 -7.73 13.33 -7.92
C CYS A 166 -8.30 14.26 -9.00
N GLY A 167 -9.02 13.74 -10.01
CA GLY A 167 -9.54 14.53 -11.13
C GLY A 167 -8.48 15.42 -11.76
N ALA A 168 -7.31 14.86 -12.04
CA ALA A 168 -6.13 15.63 -12.43
C ALA A 168 -6.23 16.29 -13.81
N LYS A 169 -7.16 15.82 -14.64
CA LYS A 169 -7.38 16.26 -16.02
C LYS A 169 -8.88 16.31 -16.34
N PRO A 170 -9.30 16.97 -17.43
CA PRO A 170 -10.65 16.85 -17.97
C PRO A 170 -11.04 15.39 -18.27
N ARG A 171 -12.35 15.10 -18.31
CA ARG A 171 -12.88 13.73 -18.43
C ARG A 171 -12.32 12.96 -19.63
N ASP A 172 -12.27 13.58 -20.80
CA ASP A 172 -11.77 12.96 -22.04
C ASP A 172 -10.27 12.62 -21.95
N GLU A 173 -9.48 13.51 -21.34
CA GLU A 173 -8.07 13.26 -21.06
C GLU A 173 -7.87 12.16 -20.00
N LEU A 174 -8.73 12.08 -18.98
CA LEU A 174 -8.70 10.99 -18.00
C LEU A 174 -9.02 9.64 -18.63
N VAL A 175 -10.04 9.58 -19.50
CA VAL A 175 -10.33 8.34 -20.26
C VAL A 175 -9.13 7.92 -21.09
N ALA A 176 -8.46 8.86 -21.78
CA ALA A 176 -7.26 8.58 -22.54
C ALA A 176 -6.09 8.09 -21.65
N ALA A 177 -5.92 8.68 -20.46
CA ALA A 177 -4.91 8.24 -19.49
C ALA A 177 -5.16 6.81 -18.98
N ILE A 178 -6.43 6.45 -18.73
CA ILE A 178 -6.80 5.10 -18.31
C ILE A 178 -6.66 4.11 -19.47
N ASP A 179 -7.04 4.49 -20.69
CA ASP A 179 -6.84 3.67 -21.90
C ASP A 179 -5.33 3.40 -22.13
N TRP A 180 -4.47 4.39 -21.90
CA TRP A 180 -3.02 4.20 -21.90
C TRP A 180 -2.56 3.20 -20.83
N ALA A 181 -3.05 3.35 -19.59
CA ALA A 181 -2.72 2.43 -18.50
C ALA A 181 -3.13 0.99 -18.80
N ILE A 182 -4.32 0.79 -19.37
CA ILE A 182 -4.83 -0.53 -19.79
C ILE A 182 -3.91 -1.14 -20.86
N ALA A 183 -3.49 -0.35 -21.86
CA ALA A 183 -2.64 -0.83 -22.95
C ALA A 183 -1.23 -1.22 -22.48
N HIS A 184 -0.72 -0.57 -21.43
CA HIS A 184 0.66 -0.77 -20.94
C HIS A 184 0.75 -1.65 -19.70
N VAL A 185 -0.36 -2.01 -19.04
CA VAL A 185 -0.33 -2.98 -17.94
C VAL A 185 0.27 -4.28 -18.43
N ARG A 186 1.36 -4.72 -17.78
CA ARG A 186 1.83 -6.10 -17.85
C ARG A 186 1.24 -6.88 -16.69
N PRO A 187 0.28 -7.80 -16.90
CA PRO A 187 -0.22 -8.64 -15.81
C PRO A 187 0.88 -9.48 -15.17
N GLU A 188 1.05 -9.36 -13.86
CA GLU A 188 2.03 -10.12 -13.08
C GLU A 188 1.38 -10.95 -11.96
N PRO A 189 0.55 -11.94 -12.30
CA PRO A 189 -0.23 -12.72 -11.32
C PRO A 189 0.64 -13.41 -10.26
N GLN A 190 1.90 -13.72 -10.56
CA GLN A 190 2.84 -14.32 -9.60
C GLN A 190 3.17 -13.43 -8.39
N TRP A 191 3.01 -12.11 -8.53
CA TRP A 191 3.31 -11.14 -7.48
C TRP A 191 2.08 -10.73 -6.69
N ARG A 192 0.87 -10.94 -7.22
CA ARG A 192 -0.37 -10.58 -6.54
C ARG A 192 -0.61 -11.42 -5.29
N LEU A 193 -1.29 -10.81 -4.33
CA LEU A 193 -1.81 -11.51 -3.15
C LEU A 193 -3.24 -12.04 -3.35
N THR A 194 -3.94 -11.55 -4.39
CA THR A 194 -5.26 -12.01 -4.82
C THR A 194 -5.25 -12.35 -6.31
N ASP A 195 -6.28 -13.06 -6.79
CA ASP A 195 -6.42 -13.41 -8.21
C ASP A 195 -7.13 -12.32 -9.04
N ARG A 196 -7.24 -11.09 -8.54
CA ARG A 196 -7.95 -10.02 -9.25
C ARG A 196 -7.24 -9.62 -10.52
N ASP A 197 -8.04 -9.30 -11.53
CA ASP A 197 -7.54 -8.84 -12.83
C ASP A 197 -7.42 -7.31 -12.86
N PRO A 198 -6.19 -6.75 -12.93
CA PRO A 198 -5.97 -5.31 -13.00
C PRO A 198 -6.58 -4.68 -14.24
N ILE A 199 -6.66 -5.41 -15.36
CA ILE A 199 -7.21 -4.88 -16.61
C ILE A 199 -8.73 -4.72 -16.46
N ALA A 200 -9.42 -5.74 -15.95
CA ALA A 200 -10.86 -5.65 -15.69
C ALA A 200 -11.19 -4.54 -14.69
N TYR A 201 -10.34 -4.36 -13.66
CA TYR A 201 -10.48 -3.27 -12.69
C TYR A 201 -10.33 -1.89 -13.35
N LEU A 202 -9.28 -1.68 -14.15
CA LEU A 202 -9.08 -0.43 -14.89
C LEU A 202 -10.19 -0.17 -15.92
N GLN A 203 -10.72 -1.22 -16.58
CA GLN A 203 -11.86 -1.10 -17.50
C GLN A 203 -13.11 -0.61 -16.77
N ALA A 204 -13.41 -1.14 -15.58
CA ALA A 204 -14.54 -0.67 -14.78
C ALA A 204 -14.38 0.81 -14.35
N ILE A 205 -13.16 1.22 -13.98
CA ILE A 205 -12.85 2.63 -13.72
C ILE A 205 -13.04 3.48 -14.98
N ARG A 206 -12.50 3.04 -16.11
CA ARG A 206 -12.60 3.72 -17.39
C ARG A 206 -14.05 3.96 -17.79
N ASP A 207 -14.91 2.95 -17.65
CA ASP A 207 -16.32 3.02 -18.04
C ASP A 207 -17.11 3.99 -17.15
N THR A 208 -16.86 3.97 -15.83
CA THR A 208 -17.50 4.92 -14.89
C THR A 208 -17.03 6.36 -15.13
N VAL A 209 -15.72 6.57 -15.40
CA VAL A 209 -15.18 7.89 -15.76
C VAL A 209 -15.78 8.39 -17.09
N ALA A 210 -15.84 7.53 -18.11
CA ALA A 210 -16.42 7.89 -19.40
C ALA A 210 -17.91 8.25 -19.30
N ALA A 211 -18.65 7.58 -18.41
CA ALA A 211 -20.05 7.89 -18.12
C ALA A 211 -20.24 9.18 -17.29
N GLY A 212 -19.17 9.70 -16.68
CA GLY A 212 -19.26 10.77 -15.69
C GLY A 212 -19.99 10.33 -14.41
N ASP A 213 -19.87 9.05 -14.04
CA ASP A 213 -20.50 8.45 -12.86
C ASP A 213 -19.51 8.39 -11.69
N ARG A 214 -19.51 9.45 -10.87
CA ARG A 214 -18.62 9.52 -9.71
C ARG A 214 -18.93 8.46 -8.66
N THR A 215 -20.21 8.24 -8.36
CA THR A 215 -20.64 7.26 -7.36
C THR A 215 -20.26 5.84 -7.79
N GLY A 216 -20.48 5.49 -9.05
CA GLY A 216 -20.07 4.20 -9.60
C GLY A 216 -18.55 4.00 -9.54
N PHE A 217 -17.78 5.03 -9.89
CA PHE A 217 -16.31 5.01 -9.76
C PHE A 217 -15.86 4.75 -8.32
N GLU A 218 -16.39 5.51 -7.35
CA GLU A 218 -16.04 5.33 -5.94
C GLU A 218 -16.38 3.92 -5.46
N GLN A 219 -17.54 3.40 -5.86
CA GLN A 219 -17.94 2.03 -5.52
C GLN A 219 -16.98 0.99 -6.12
N VAL A 220 -16.54 1.16 -7.37
CA VAL A 220 -15.56 0.25 -8.00
C VAL A 220 -14.26 0.24 -7.20
N VAL A 221 -13.72 1.41 -6.84
CA VAL A 221 -12.47 1.52 -6.09
C VAL A 221 -12.62 0.97 -4.66
N LEU A 222 -13.69 1.33 -3.95
CA LEU A 222 -13.96 0.86 -2.59
C LEU A 222 -14.16 -0.67 -2.54
N THR A 223 -14.87 -1.24 -3.52
CA THR A 223 -15.06 -2.68 -3.65
C THR A 223 -13.72 -3.38 -3.88
N ASN A 224 -12.88 -2.84 -4.78
CA ASN A 224 -11.54 -3.38 -4.98
C ASN A 224 -10.71 -3.37 -3.69
N ARG A 225 -10.62 -2.22 -3.03
CA ARG A 225 -9.91 -2.07 -1.74
C ARG A 225 -10.40 -3.07 -0.70
N HIS A 226 -11.72 -3.14 -0.50
CA HIS A 226 -12.33 -4.00 0.50
C HIS A 226 -11.96 -5.47 0.28
N ASP A 227 -12.11 -5.92 -0.96
CA ASP A 227 -11.92 -7.32 -1.28
C ASP A 227 -10.43 -7.72 -1.35
N GLU A 228 -9.54 -6.80 -1.71
CA GLU A 228 -8.08 -6.99 -1.58
C GLU A 228 -7.69 -7.23 -0.11
N LEU A 229 -8.19 -6.40 0.81
CA LEU A 229 -7.95 -6.54 2.24
C LEU A 229 -8.49 -7.87 2.79
N LEU A 230 -9.72 -8.23 2.44
CA LEU A 230 -10.29 -9.54 2.80
C LEU A 230 -9.48 -10.70 2.21
N GLY A 231 -9.03 -10.57 0.97
CA GLY A 231 -8.22 -11.57 0.27
C GLY A 231 -6.89 -11.87 0.98
N VAL A 232 -6.28 -10.87 1.63
CA VAL A 232 -5.06 -11.06 2.43
C VAL A 232 -5.32 -11.43 3.90
N GLY A 233 -6.59 -11.58 4.27
CA GLY A 233 -7.03 -12.04 5.59
C GLY A 233 -7.18 -10.94 6.63
N VAL A 234 -7.32 -9.68 6.22
CA VAL A 234 -7.72 -8.58 7.11
C VAL A 234 -9.19 -8.79 7.52
N PRO A 235 -9.51 -8.80 8.83
CA PRO A 235 -10.89 -8.80 9.28
C PRO A 235 -11.63 -7.50 8.90
N GLU A 236 -12.91 -7.62 8.54
CA GLU A 236 -13.75 -6.50 8.09
C GLU A 236 -13.80 -5.35 9.11
N ASN A 237 -13.81 -5.66 10.41
CA ASN A 237 -13.86 -4.66 11.48
C ASN A 237 -12.58 -3.81 11.61
N LEU A 238 -11.48 -4.17 10.93
CA LEU A 238 -10.25 -3.38 10.87
C LEU A 238 -10.21 -2.46 9.65
N ILE A 239 -11.11 -2.64 8.69
CA ILE A 239 -11.20 -1.85 7.46
C ILE A 239 -11.89 -0.53 7.81
N GLY A 240 -11.12 0.56 7.85
CA GLY A 240 -11.63 1.89 8.13
C GLY A 240 -12.37 2.50 6.94
N PRO A 241 -13.22 3.51 7.21
CA PRO A 241 -13.74 4.38 6.16
C PRO A 241 -12.60 5.18 5.52
N VAL A 242 -12.82 5.64 4.30
CA VAL A 242 -11.89 6.49 3.56
C VAL A 242 -12.64 7.61 2.86
N ASP A 243 -12.03 8.79 2.85
CA ASP A 243 -12.52 9.92 2.07
C ASP A 243 -11.72 9.99 0.77
N PHE A 244 -12.43 10.10 -0.36
CA PHE A 244 -11.75 10.37 -1.63
C PHE A 244 -11.21 11.81 -1.65
N PRO A 245 -10.10 12.07 -2.37
CA PRO A 245 -9.60 13.42 -2.54
C PRO A 245 -10.62 14.31 -3.27
N GLU A 246 -10.63 15.59 -2.91
CA GLU A 246 -11.30 16.62 -3.70
C GLU A 246 -10.63 16.69 -5.08
N PRO A 247 -11.39 16.63 -6.19
CA PRO A 247 -10.80 16.65 -7.52
C PRO A 247 -10.22 18.03 -7.84
N LEU A 248 -9.11 18.07 -8.57
CA LEU A 248 -8.60 19.31 -9.16
C LEU A 248 -9.52 19.82 -10.28
N THR A 249 -10.09 18.90 -11.06
CA THR A 249 -11.07 19.14 -12.10
C THR A 249 -12.17 18.08 -11.97
N PRO A 250 -13.39 18.45 -11.53
CA PRO A 250 -14.53 17.53 -11.53
C PRO A 250 -14.80 17.00 -12.94
N TRP A 251 -14.86 15.68 -13.10
CA TRP A 251 -15.06 15.03 -14.39
C TRP A 251 -16.44 14.38 -14.56
N TRP A 252 -17.27 14.40 -13.51
CA TRP A 252 -18.62 13.85 -13.53
C TRP A 252 -19.67 14.88 -13.95
N ASN A 253 -20.86 14.40 -14.30
CA ASN A 253 -22.00 15.27 -14.53
C ASN A 253 -22.66 15.56 -13.17
N GLU A 254 -23.02 16.82 -12.91
CA GLU A 254 -23.84 17.21 -11.75
C GLU A 254 -25.28 16.71 -11.85
#